data_AF-A0AA88XXX0-F1
#
_entry.id   AF-A0AA88XXX0-F1
#
_cell.length_a   1.000
_cell.length_b   1.000
_cell.length_c   1.000
_cell.angle_alpha   90.00
_cell.angle_beta   90.00
_cell.angle_gamma   90.00
#
_symmetry.space_group_name_H-M   'P 1'
#
loop_
_entity.id
_entity.type
_entity.pdbx_description
1 polymer ?
#
loop_
_entity_poly.entity_id
_entity_poly.type
_entity_poly.pdbx_seq_one_letter_code
_entity_poly.pdbx_strand_id
1 'polypeptide(L)'
;MAKLFRVVKLNDRFDTQVYTFLLPNKILRDLSPDVYSKDFVCGYQKWTVSFVKGERHLGSYLKLQNISPGLICKADYSFTMVNKEHFTKNETYIEKGCEFTSESDTKGRKTFVPYEDLINRTFMQVHGDFLVELELRNVVSSLDCLIKIPKDQQSRYNYNQKLESPYFGFGLFDWSISLFPNAYTTEVEGTVAFQLHRHTSFDHLCNVKYQVTLGETNSFETGLLEHTLDAAGNGEPYVVGIPLYAITRGRSSLRLRIEMFSVASVSELTIHVLSRSRNRVHLYDRDKQAWLLESDTSGKHLAFRLYYTDISHVPRKFTRYVNFNLSVLPINPDKPAVRAVDGPFYRYYVQEDLDDGMLIRTNIRIDELQGAESEYLTQDDQRLLVHVEWIDSQLLVSPTYHSLDDVARVHKHQMMREILALQAENYALEKQLYSYQKSIAKTSARGRSVSADGERQPPLPRNMRRS
;
A
#
# COMPACT_ATOMS: atom_id res chain seq x y z
N MET A 1 7.59 7.56 23.38
CA MET A 1 6.92 6.99 22.21
C MET A 1 6.68 8.11 21.21
N ALA A 2 6.98 7.85 19.94
CA ALA A 2 6.59 8.71 18.83
C ALA A 2 5.11 8.45 18.54
N LYS A 3 4.30 9.50 18.52
CA LYS A 3 2.84 9.37 18.40
C LYS A 3 2.42 9.62 16.97
N LEU A 4 1.76 8.66 16.34
CA LEU A 4 1.20 8.84 14.99
C LEU A 4 0.09 9.90 15.07
N PHE A 5 0.34 11.05 14.46
CA PHE A 5 -0.51 12.23 14.54
C PHE A 5 -1.42 12.36 13.32
N ARG A 6 -0.94 11.90 12.16
CA ARG A 6 -1.62 12.08 10.87
C ARG A 6 -1.16 11.02 9.88
N VAL A 7 -2.06 10.64 8.98
CA VAL A 7 -1.77 9.84 7.78
C VAL A 7 -2.46 10.46 6.59
N VAL A 8 -1.72 10.63 5.50
CA VAL A 8 -2.20 11.20 4.24
C VAL A 8 -1.91 10.22 3.11
N LYS A 9 -2.95 9.84 2.36
CA LYS A 9 -2.83 9.02 1.15
C LYS A 9 -2.83 9.94 -0.06
N LEU A 10 -1.79 9.86 -0.88
CA LEU A 10 -1.65 10.74 -2.04
C LEU A 10 -2.35 10.21 -3.29
N ASN A 11 -2.78 8.94 -3.28
CA ASN A 11 -3.45 8.25 -4.40
C ASN A 11 -2.69 8.41 -5.73
N ASP A 12 -1.36 8.41 -5.67
CA ASP A 12 -0.51 8.42 -6.86
C ASP A 12 -0.21 6.99 -7.32
N ARG A 13 0.43 6.87 -8.49
CA ARG A 13 0.77 5.56 -9.09
C ARG A 13 1.68 4.67 -8.24
N PHE A 14 2.23 5.19 -7.15
CA PHE A 14 3.13 4.49 -6.25
C PHE A 14 2.47 4.13 -4.92
N ASP A 15 1.16 4.38 -4.79
CA ASP A 15 0.39 4.26 -3.54
C ASP A 15 1.09 4.96 -2.37
N THR A 16 1.53 6.21 -2.59
CA THR A 16 2.31 6.93 -1.59
C THR A 16 1.45 7.26 -0.37
N GLN A 17 1.96 6.92 0.82
CA GLN A 17 1.37 7.27 2.10
C GLN A 17 2.38 8.02 2.98
N VAL A 18 1.94 9.14 3.58
CA VAL A 18 2.75 9.98 4.46
C VAL A 18 2.23 9.88 5.89
N TYR A 19 3.05 9.36 6.78
CA TYR A 19 2.80 9.23 8.21
C TYR A 19 3.54 10.32 8.96
N THR A 20 2.83 11.16 9.71
CA THR A 20 3.45 12.19 10.54
C THR A 20 3.44 11.76 12.00
N PHE A 21 4.61 11.77 12.63
CA PHE A 21 4.80 11.45 14.04
C PHE A 21 5.16 12.70 14.85
N LEU A 22 4.57 12.81 16.04
CA LEU A 22 5.04 13.70 17.10
C LEU A 22 6.13 12.98 17.90
N LEU A 23 7.36 13.47 17.78
CA LEU A 23 8.53 12.95 18.46
C LEU A 23 8.84 13.83 19.70
N PRO A 24 8.75 13.28 20.93
CA PRO A 24 8.97 14.09 22.13
C PRO A 24 10.39 14.62 22.27
N ASN A 25 10.55 15.90 22.65
CA ASN A 25 11.87 16.52 22.86
C ASN A 25 12.72 15.88 23.96
N LYS A 26 12.11 15.05 24.83
CA LYS A 26 12.86 14.31 25.85
C LYS A 26 13.97 13.45 25.25
N ILE A 27 13.91 13.12 23.95
CA ILE A 27 14.97 12.42 23.21
C ILE A 27 16.30 13.18 23.17
N LEU A 28 16.29 14.49 23.44
CA LEU A 28 17.49 15.29 23.56
C LEU A 28 18.21 15.11 24.91
N ARG A 29 17.54 14.60 25.94
CA ARG A 29 18.13 14.44 27.29
C ARG A 29 19.18 13.33 27.30
N ASP A 30 20.23 13.47 28.10
CA ASP A 30 21.38 12.54 28.07
C ASP A 30 21.03 11.08 28.37
N LEU A 31 20.07 10.84 29.27
CA LEU A 31 19.64 9.49 29.69
C LEU A 31 18.29 9.08 29.10
N SER A 32 17.88 9.64 27.97
CA SER A 32 16.60 9.27 27.36
C SER A 32 16.68 7.92 26.63
N PRO A 33 15.73 7.00 26.86
CA PRO A 33 15.65 5.78 26.08
C PRO A 33 15.25 6.08 24.63
N ASP A 34 15.57 5.13 23.74
CA ASP A 34 15.10 5.15 22.36
C ASP A 34 13.57 5.30 22.28
N VAL A 35 13.12 5.95 21.22
CA VAL A 35 11.72 6.30 21.04
C VAL A 35 11.13 5.51 19.89
N TYR A 36 10.20 4.61 20.20
CA TYR A 36 9.47 3.81 19.22
C TYR A 36 8.08 4.41 18.97
N SER A 37 7.48 4.15 17.81
CA SER A 37 6.05 4.34 17.56
C SER A 37 5.24 3.14 18.06
N LYS A 38 3.91 3.25 18.06
CA LYS A 38 3.07 2.06 17.97
C LYS A 38 3.14 1.48 16.56
N ASP A 39 2.70 0.25 16.41
CA ASP A 39 2.52 -0.38 15.11
C ASP A 39 1.49 0.40 14.28
N PHE A 40 1.79 0.55 13.00
CA PHE A 40 0.86 1.08 11.99
C PHE A 40 0.89 0.17 10.76
N VAL A 41 -0.13 0.27 9.92
CA VAL A 41 -0.26 -0.58 8.73
C VAL A 41 -0.03 0.25 7.47
N CYS A 42 0.79 -0.25 6.56
CA CYS A 42 1.05 0.30 5.23
C CYS A 42 1.31 -0.84 4.26
N GLY A 43 0.69 -0.82 3.06
CA GLY A 43 0.84 -1.90 2.07
C GLY A 43 0.53 -3.28 2.64
N TYR A 44 -0.51 -3.36 3.48
CA TYR A 44 -0.93 -4.60 4.17
C TYR A 44 0.12 -5.22 5.09
N GLN A 45 1.17 -4.48 5.41
CA GLN A 45 2.22 -4.89 6.32
C GLN A 45 2.23 -4.02 7.57
N LYS A 46 2.71 -4.59 8.67
CA LYS A 46 2.77 -3.92 9.97
C LYS A 46 4.17 -3.33 10.19
N TRP A 47 4.24 -2.05 10.49
CA TRP A 47 5.48 -1.30 10.60
C TRP A 47 5.60 -0.61 11.95
N THR A 48 6.84 -0.40 12.39
CA THR A 48 7.17 0.46 13.53
C THR A 48 8.31 1.38 13.14
N VAL A 49 8.25 2.61 13.61
CA VAL A 49 9.36 3.56 13.51
C VAL A 49 10.10 3.60 14.84
N SER A 50 11.43 3.64 14.78
CA SER A 50 12.26 3.92 15.95
C SER A 50 13.20 5.10 15.70
N PHE A 51 13.43 5.86 16.76
CA PHE A 51 14.36 6.97 16.82
C PHE A 51 15.39 6.65 17.90
N VAL A 52 16.63 6.44 17.48
CA VAL A 52 17.71 5.93 18.33
C VAL A 52 18.72 7.02 18.58
N LYS A 53 19.06 7.21 19.85
CA LYS A 53 20.03 8.23 20.26
C LYS A 53 21.45 7.76 19.92
N GLY A 54 22.12 8.47 19.00
CA GLY A 54 23.56 8.38 18.80
C GLY A 54 24.33 9.42 19.62
N GLU A 55 25.65 9.47 19.48
CA GLU A 55 26.50 10.45 20.18
C GLU A 55 26.26 11.89 19.72
N ARG A 56 26.19 12.11 18.40
CA ARG A 56 26.03 13.45 17.79
C ARG A 56 24.77 13.61 16.95
N HIS A 57 24.16 12.49 16.58
CA HIS A 57 23.03 12.46 15.68
C HIS A 57 21.90 11.64 16.29
N LEU A 58 20.69 12.04 15.97
CA LEU A 58 19.54 11.19 16.05
C LEU A 58 19.56 10.22 14.85
N GLY A 59 19.34 8.94 15.09
CA GLY A 59 19.09 7.95 14.05
C GLY A 59 17.60 7.67 13.90
N SER A 60 17.17 7.26 12.72
CA SER A 60 15.79 6.83 12.45
C SER A 60 15.77 5.52 11.68
N TYR A 61 14.87 4.63 12.08
CA TYR A 61 14.73 3.30 11.48
C TYR A 61 13.26 2.96 11.27
N LEU A 62 13.03 2.28 10.17
CA LEU A 62 11.79 1.62 9.83
C LEU A 62 11.99 0.12 10.05
N LYS A 63 11.10 -0.48 10.83
CA LYS A 63 11.08 -1.91 11.08
C LYS A 63 9.78 -2.52 10.57
N LEU A 64 9.90 -3.59 9.80
CA LEU A 64 8.81 -4.46 9.42
C LEU A 64 8.57 -5.49 10.54
N GLN A 65 7.34 -5.61 10.99
CA GLN A 65 6.96 -6.51 12.09
C GLN A 65 6.47 -7.85 11.57
N ASN A 66 6.75 -8.92 12.32
CA ASN A 66 6.21 -10.27 12.12
C ASN A 66 6.43 -10.86 10.71
N ILE A 67 7.54 -10.52 10.06
CA ILE A 67 7.86 -11.07 8.74
C ILE A 67 8.19 -12.56 8.83
N SER A 68 7.49 -13.37 8.03
CA SER A 68 7.66 -14.82 7.98
C SER A 68 8.88 -15.22 7.12
N PRO A 69 9.51 -16.38 7.38
CA PRO A 69 10.60 -16.88 6.53
C PRO A 69 10.18 -17.03 5.06
N GLY A 70 11.03 -16.58 4.14
CA GLY A 70 10.77 -16.61 2.69
C GLY A 70 9.87 -15.49 2.17
N LEU A 71 9.23 -14.72 3.05
CA LEU A 71 8.53 -13.49 2.67
C LEU A 71 9.56 -12.37 2.46
N ILE A 72 9.38 -11.61 1.39
CA ILE A 72 10.15 -10.41 1.06
C ILE A 72 9.16 -9.26 0.90
N CYS A 73 9.35 -8.19 1.65
CA CYS A 73 8.63 -6.94 1.45
C CYS A 73 9.57 -5.89 0.88
N LYS A 74 9.24 -5.33 -0.27
CA LYS A 74 9.97 -4.21 -0.86
C LYS A 74 9.24 -2.91 -0.57
N ALA A 75 9.99 -1.85 -0.28
CA ALA A 75 9.43 -0.50 -0.14
C ALA A 75 10.47 0.57 -0.49
N ASP A 76 9.99 1.69 -1.02
CA ASP A 76 10.73 2.95 -1.00
C ASP A 76 10.27 3.73 0.25
N TYR A 77 11.20 4.36 0.97
CA TYR A 77 10.83 5.19 2.10
C TYR A 77 11.71 6.43 2.24
N SER A 78 11.16 7.45 2.89
CA SER A 78 11.95 8.61 3.31
C SER A 78 11.56 9.06 4.71
N PHE A 79 12.56 9.56 5.45
CA PHE A 79 12.34 10.24 6.71
C PHE A 79 12.65 11.72 6.53
N THR A 80 11.76 12.57 7.02
CA THR A 80 11.88 14.03 6.97
C THR A 80 11.64 14.63 8.34
N MET A 81 12.63 15.33 8.89
CA MET A 81 12.47 16.18 10.06
C MET A 81 11.96 17.54 9.58
N VAL A 82 10.75 17.89 10.01
CA VAL A 82 10.05 19.07 9.49
C VAL A 82 10.49 20.31 10.24
N ASN A 83 11.08 21.26 9.50
CA ASN A 83 11.39 22.57 10.00
C ASN A 83 10.10 23.42 10.10
N LYS A 84 9.93 24.14 11.21
CA LYS A 84 8.75 24.97 11.45
C LYS A 84 8.66 26.17 10.49
N GLU A 85 9.80 26.71 10.05
CA GLU A 85 9.84 27.94 9.26
C GLU A 85 9.62 27.70 7.77
N HIS A 86 10.38 26.77 7.18
CA HIS A 86 10.39 26.60 5.73
C HIS A 86 10.81 25.18 5.34
N PHE A 87 10.13 24.61 4.34
CA PHE A 87 10.33 23.21 3.91
C PHE A 87 11.73 22.96 3.31
N THR A 88 12.38 23.98 2.75
CA THR A 88 13.77 23.85 2.24
C THR A 88 14.80 23.67 3.34
N LYS A 89 14.44 23.93 4.60
CA LYS A 89 15.28 23.70 5.78
C LYS A 89 15.02 22.34 6.44
N ASN A 90 14.12 21.53 5.88
CA ASN A 90 13.88 20.17 6.34
C ASN A 90 15.16 19.33 6.20
N GLU A 91 15.37 18.40 7.13
CA GLU A 91 16.40 17.38 7.00
C GLU A 91 15.75 16.09 6.54
N THR A 92 16.16 15.59 5.37
CA THR A 92 15.53 14.44 4.71
C THR A 92 16.57 13.45 4.21
N TYR A 93 16.27 12.16 4.34
CA TYR A 93 16.93 11.14 3.53
C TYR A 93 15.90 10.19 2.91
N ILE A 94 16.28 9.62 1.77
CA ILE A 94 15.44 8.73 0.95
C ILE A 94 16.22 7.44 0.71
N GLU A 95 15.54 6.32 0.85
CA GLU A 95 16.01 4.98 0.49
C GLU A 95 15.03 4.33 -0.49
N LYS A 96 15.55 3.68 -1.52
CA LYS A 96 14.74 3.08 -2.61
C LYS A 96 15.04 1.60 -2.77
N GLY A 97 14.02 0.83 -3.15
CA GLY A 97 14.12 -0.61 -3.39
C GLY A 97 14.58 -1.38 -2.15
N CYS A 98 14.20 -0.92 -0.95
CA CYS A 98 14.62 -1.57 0.28
C CYS A 98 13.91 -2.91 0.45
N GLU A 99 14.68 -3.98 0.54
CA GLU A 99 14.15 -5.33 0.82
C GLU A 99 14.20 -5.63 2.32
N PHE A 100 13.03 -5.90 2.87
CA PHE A 100 12.83 -6.36 4.24
C PHE A 100 12.57 -7.86 4.24
N THR A 101 13.32 -8.59 5.05
CA THR A 101 13.26 -10.06 5.20
C THR A 101 13.28 -10.43 6.68
N SER A 102 13.03 -11.71 7.01
CA SER A 102 13.17 -12.20 8.40
C SER A 102 14.57 -12.04 8.99
N GLU A 103 15.60 -11.92 8.15
CA GLU A 103 16.99 -11.69 8.56
C GLU A 103 17.37 -10.21 8.58
N SER A 104 16.60 -9.36 7.89
CA SER A 104 16.88 -7.93 7.74
C SER A 104 15.57 -7.13 7.76
N ASP A 105 14.91 -7.17 8.92
CA ASP A 105 13.58 -6.58 9.15
C ASP A 105 13.62 -5.07 9.44
N THR A 106 14.82 -4.52 9.66
CA THR A 106 15.01 -3.13 10.09
C THR A 106 15.98 -2.42 9.16
N LYS A 107 15.57 -1.26 8.64
CA LYS A 107 16.38 -0.39 7.77
C LYS A 107 16.34 1.05 8.28
N GLY A 108 17.42 1.79 8.10
CA GLY A 108 17.46 3.18 8.56
C GLY A 108 18.85 3.78 8.52
N ARG A 109 18.98 4.97 9.10
CA ARG A 109 20.26 5.69 9.19
C ARG A 109 20.57 6.06 10.64
N LYS A 110 21.82 5.81 11.05
CA LYS A 110 22.38 6.26 12.34
C LYS A 110 22.53 7.78 12.42
N THR A 111 22.75 8.42 11.27
CA THR A 111 23.03 9.85 11.14
C THR A 111 21.91 10.54 10.38
N PHE A 112 20.72 10.62 10.99
CA PHE A 112 19.57 11.28 10.36
C PHE A 112 19.64 12.80 10.55
N VAL A 113 19.64 13.29 11.80
CA VAL A 113 19.72 14.74 12.09
C VAL A 113 20.70 15.01 13.23
N PRO A 114 21.62 15.97 13.10
CA PRO A 114 22.50 16.38 14.20
C PRO A 114 21.69 17.00 15.36
N TYR A 115 22.11 16.76 16.61
CA TYR A 115 21.43 17.40 17.76
C TYR A 115 21.59 18.92 17.76
N GLU A 116 22.73 19.42 17.30
CA GLU A 116 22.98 20.84 17.17
C GLU A 116 21.93 21.51 16.28
N ASP A 117 21.58 20.86 15.17
CA ASP A 117 20.53 21.35 14.27
C ASP A 117 19.15 21.34 14.94
N LEU A 118 18.81 20.26 15.66
CA LEU A 118 17.53 20.18 16.38
C LEU A 118 17.35 21.29 17.43
N ILE A 119 18.45 21.74 18.05
CA ILE A 119 18.46 22.81 19.06
C ILE A 119 18.46 24.18 18.39
N ASN A 120 19.25 24.37 17.33
CA ASN A 120 19.55 25.70 16.78
C ASN A 120 18.69 26.09 15.57
N ARG A 121 18.06 25.14 14.87
CA ARG A 121 17.40 25.37 13.57
C ARG A 121 15.88 25.15 13.60
N THR A 122 15.15 25.75 14.55
CA THR A 122 13.67 25.89 14.54
C THR A 122 12.85 24.63 14.17
N PHE A 123 13.34 23.44 14.54
CA PHE A 123 12.62 22.16 14.32
C PHE A 123 11.55 21.89 15.39
N MET A 124 11.76 22.42 16.60
CA MET A 124 10.84 22.22 17.72
C MET A 124 9.52 22.99 17.49
N GLN A 125 8.40 22.29 17.63
CA GLN A 125 7.07 22.86 17.49
C GLN A 125 6.68 23.67 18.74
N VAL A 126 5.57 24.39 18.67
CA VAL A 126 5.05 25.24 19.77
C VAL A 126 4.83 24.44 21.06
N HIS A 127 4.40 23.18 20.95
CA HIS A 127 4.16 22.29 22.09
C HIS A 127 5.41 21.55 22.58
N GLY A 128 6.58 21.83 21.99
CA GLY A 128 7.85 21.23 22.37
C GLY A 128 8.16 19.90 21.68
N ASP A 129 7.24 19.29 20.94
CA ASP A 129 7.52 18.09 20.15
C ASP A 129 8.21 18.43 18.81
N PHE A 130 8.88 17.46 18.22
CA PHE A 130 9.36 17.51 16.84
C PHE A 130 8.34 16.84 15.90
N LEU A 131 8.27 17.29 14.65
CA LEU A 131 7.47 16.63 13.62
C LEU A 131 8.39 15.83 12.70
N VAL A 132 8.14 14.53 12.62
CA VAL A 132 8.84 13.64 11.69
C VAL A 132 7.84 13.04 10.72
N GLU A 133 8.09 13.19 9.43
CA GLU A 133 7.30 12.57 8.37
C GLU A 133 8.06 11.33 7.87
N LEU A 134 7.38 10.19 7.88
CA LEU A 134 7.76 8.98 7.16
C LEU A 134 6.90 8.91 5.90
N GLU A 135 7.52 8.86 4.75
CA GLU A 135 6.85 8.56 3.49
C GLU A 135 7.15 7.12 3.10
N LEU A 136 6.12 6.37 2.72
CA LEU A 136 6.23 5.01 2.19
C LEU A 136 5.61 4.95 0.80
N ARG A 137 6.28 4.26 -0.13
CA ARG A 137 5.84 4.06 -1.52
C ARG A 137 6.18 2.66 -1.99
N ASN A 138 5.47 2.19 -3.01
CA ASN A 138 5.75 0.94 -3.71
C ASN A 138 5.92 -0.26 -2.74
N VAL A 139 5.04 -0.34 -1.73
CA VAL A 139 5.09 -1.41 -0.75
C VAL A 139 4.53 -2.68 -1.39
N VAL A 140 5.38 -3.67 -1.65
CA VAL A 140 5.01 -4.92 -2.33
C VAL A 140 5.51 -6.10 -1.52
N SER A 141 4.65 -7.10 -1.30
CA SER A 141 4.98 -8.32 -0.56
C SER A 141 4.95 -9.54 -1.46
N SER A 142 6.01 -10.34 -1.43
CA SER A 142 6.11 -11.59 -2.17
C SER A 142 6.69 -12.71 -1.33
N LEU A 143 6.07 -13.89 -1.34
CA LEU A 143 6.65 -15.12 -0.82
C LEU A 143 7.43 -15.82 -1.94
N ASP A 144 8.65 -16.26 -1.66
CA ASP A 144 9.42 -17.15 -2.56
C ASP A 144 9.89 -18.38 -1.77
N CYS A 145 9.47 -19.56 -2.18
CA CYS A 145 9.79 -20.79 -1.47
C CYS A 145 9.94 -22.01 -2.41
N LEU A 146 10.58 -23.06 -1.89
CA LEU A 146 10.70 -24.35 -2.57
C LEU A 146 9.81 -25.38 -1.88
N ILE A 147 8.85 -25.93 -2.61
CA ILE A 147 8.03 -27.05 -2.17
C ILE A 147 8.72 -28.35 -2.59
N LYS A 148 8.99 -29.23 -1.63
CA LYS A 148 9.60 -30.55 -1.91
C LYS A 148 8.54 -31.51 -2.45
N ILE A 149 8.91 -32.25 -3.48
CA ILE A 149 8.06 -33.25 -4.12
C ILE A 149 8.55 -34.64 -3.68
N PRO A 150 7.71 -35.42 -2.99
CA PRO A 150 8.05 -36.79 -2.61
C PRO A 150 8.41 -37.65 -3.83
N LYS A 151 9.47 -38.46 -3.72
CA LYS A 151 9.97 -39.30 -4.82
C LYS A 151 8.94 -40.31 -5.33
N ASP A 152 8.04 -40.76 -4.46
CA ASP A 152 6.97 -41.72 -4.79
C ASP A 152 5.83 -41.11 -5.63
N GLN A 153 5.80 -39.78 -5.82
CA GLN A 153 4.80 -39.09 -6.66
C GLN A 153 5.13 -39.08 -8.16
N GLN A 154 6.29 -39.63 -8.56
CA GLN A 154 6.57 -39.93 -9.97
C GLN A 154 5.80 -41.18 -10.46
N SER A 155 5.22 -41.95 -9.53
CA SER A 155 4.31 -43.06 -9.80
C SER A 155 2.88 -42.54 -9.97
N ARG A 156 2.22 -42.92 -11.08
CA ARG A 156 0.87 -42.47 -11.50
C ARG A 156 -0.29 -42.81 -10.54
N TYR A 157 -0.02 -43.33 -9.33
CA TYR A 157 -1.02 -43.99 -8.50
C TYR A 157 -1.19 -43.40 -7.08
N ASN A 158 -0.47 -42.34 -6.70
CA ASN A 158 -0.66 -41.70 -5.39
C ASN A 158 -1.57 -40.47 -5.51
N TYR A 159 -2.87 -40.74 -5.50
CA TYR A 159 -3.91 -39.73 -5.40
C TYR A 159 -3.96 -39.21 -3.95
N ASN A 160 -4.02 -37.88 -3.77
CA ASN A 160 -4.40 -37.18 -2.52
C ASN A 160 -3.32 -36.67 -1.54
N GLN A 161 -2.04 -36.58 -1.90
CA GLN A 161 -1.08 -35.88 -1.03
C GLN A 161 -1.00 -34.38 -1.34
N LYS A 162 -1.72 -33.58 -0.55
CA LYS A 162 -1.63 -32.11 -0.52
C LYS A 162 -0.18 -31.68 -0.25
N LEU A 163 0.37 -30.84 -1.12
CA LEU A 163 1.63 -30.13 -0.85
C LEU A 163 1.28 -28.73 -0.36
N GLU A 164 2.05 -28.17 0.57
CA GLU A 164 1.71 -26.88 1.19
C GLU A 164 2.94 -25.99 1.31
N SER A 165 2.76 -24.68 1.09
CA SER A 165 3.80 -23.69 1.37
C SER A 165 3.96 -23.49 2.88
N PRO A 166 5.08 -22.89 3.34
CA PRO A 166 5.14 -22.30 4.66
C PRO A 166 4.03 -21.27 4.88
N TYR A 167 3.68 -21.04 6.15
CA TYR A 167 2.80 -19.95 6.53
C TYR A 167 3.47 -18.59 6.35
N PHE A 168 2.70 -17.61 5.89
CA PHE A 168 3.17 -16.25 5.72
C PHE A 168 2.12 -15.21 6.10
N GLY A 169 2.57 -14.11 6.72
CA GLY A 169 1.71 -13.00 7.11
C GLY A 169 1.47 -11.99 5.98
N PHE A 170 0.21 -11.60 5.76
CA PHE A 170 -0.17 -10.48 4.89
C PHE A 170 -1.54 -9.90 5.31
N GLY A 171 -1.60 -8.58 5.47
CA GLY A 171 -2.82 -7.85 5.84
C GLY A 171 -3.42 -8.20 7.19
N LEU A 172 -2.56 -8.54 8.15
CA LEU A 172 -2.92 -9.03 9.49
C LEU A 172 -3.56 -10.42 9.49
N PHE A 173 -3.45 -11.15 8.38
CA PHE A 173 -3.86 -12.54 8.27
C PHE A 173 -2.65 -13.44 8.01
N ASP A 174 -2.77 -14.71 8.41
CA ASP A 174 -1.81 -15.77 8.11
C ASP A 174 -2.33 -16.62 6.95
N TRP A 175 -1.45 -16.92 6.00
CA TRP A 175 -1.80 -17.55 4.73
C TRP A 175 -0.96 -18.79 4.45
N SER A 176 -1.52 -19.74 3.69
CA SER A 176 -0.76 -20.77 2.98
C SER A 176 -1.34 -20.98 1.59
N ILE A 177 -0.54 -21.55 0.68
CA ILE A 177 -1.08 -22.12 -0.55
C ILE A 177 -0.92 -23.64 -0.51
N SER A 178 -1.99 -24.33 -0.87
CA SER A 178 -2.03 -25.77 -1.03
C SER A 178 -2.00 -26.12 -2.51
N LEU A 179 -1.15 -27.06 -2.90
CA LEU A 179 -1.13 -27.65 -4.22
C LEU A 179 -1.74 -29.05 -4.14
N PHE A 180 -2.64 -29.32 -5.08
CA PHE A 180 -3.31 -30.59 -5.25
C PHE A 180 -2.87 -31.20 -6.58
N PRO A 181 -1.91 -32.15 -6.55
CA PRO A 181 -1.58 -32.95 -7.71
C PRO A 181 -2.77 -33.83 -8.09
N ASN A 182 -3.12 -33.90 -9.38
CA ASN A 182 -4.22 -34.72 -9.90
C ASN A 182 -5.60 -34.27 -9.41
N ALA A 183 -5.89 -32.97 -9.49
CA ALA A 183 -7.22 -32.45 -9.16
C ALA A 183 -8.31 -33.09 -10.04
N TYR A 184 -9.33 -33.68 -9.42
CA TYR A 184 -10.46 -34.39 -10.07
C TYR A 184 -11.38 -33.49 -10.91
N THR A 185 -11.09 -32.20 -10.98
CA THR A 185 -11.99 -31.20 -11.56
C THR A 185 -11.89 -31.07 -13.08
N THR A 186 -11.02 -31.83 -13.75
CA THR A 186 -10.87 -31.76 -15.22
C THR A 186 -10.83 -33.12 -15.92
N GLU A 187 -11.21 -33.11 -17.20
CA GLU A 187 -11.09 -34.25 -18.13
C GLU A 187 -9.62 -34.65 -18.42
N VAL A 188 -8.66 -33.82 -17.97
CA VAL A 188 -7.22 -34.04 -18.19
C VAL A 188 -6.62 -34.68 -16.94
N GLU A 189 -6.34 -35.97 -17.02
CA GLU A 189 -5.69 -36.72 -15.94
C GLU A 189 -4.34 -36.07 -15.56
N GLY A 190 -4.17 -35.74 -14.28
CA GLY A 190 -2.90 -35.27 -13.73
C GLY A 190 -2.72 -33.77 -13.59
N THR A 191 -3.75 -32.94 -13.83
CA THR A 191 -3.65 -31.49 -13.66
C THR A 191 -3.39 -31.07 -12.22
N VAL A 192 -2.55 -30.04 -12.04
CA VAL A 192 -2.36 -29.40 -10.74
C VAL A 192 -3.46 -28.36 -10.51
N ALA A 193 -4.03 -28.35 -9.32
CA ALA A 193 -4.78 -27.20 -8.80
C ALA A 193 -4.06 -26.62 -7.59
N PHE A 194 -4.30 -25.34 -7.30
CA PHE A 194 -3.88 -24.73 -6.06
C PHE A 194 -5.00 -23.97 -5.39
N GLN A 195 -4.92 -23.83 -4.07
CA GLN A 195 -5.89 -23.11 -3.27
C GLN A 195 -5.16 -22.26 -2.24
N LEU A 196 -5.55 -20.99 -2.14
CA LEU A 196 -5.07 -20.09 -1.09
C LEU A 196 -5.95 -20.27 0.15
N HIS A 197 -5.32 -20.43 1.31
CA HIS A 197 -6.00 -20.57 2.59
C HIS A 197 -5.61 -19.46 3.54
N ARG A 198 -6.60 -18.93 4.25
CA ARG A 198 -6.44 -18.04 5.39
C ARG A 198 -6.58 -18.85 6.67
N HIS A 199 -5.56 -18.81 7.53
CA HIS A 199 -5.53 -19.58 8.79
C HIS A 199 -6.00 -18.80 10.01
N THR A 200 -6.03 -17.47 9.91
CA THR A 200 -6.54 -16.63 10.99
C THR A 200 -8.05 -16.81 11.10
N SER A 201 -8.52 -17.22 12.28
CA SER A 201 -9.95 -17.34 12.56
C SER A 201 -10.59 -15.96 12.63
N PHE A 202 -11.54 -15.70 11.73
CA PHE A 202 -12.26 -14.44 11.69
C PHE A 202 -13.63 -14.63 11.01
N ASP A 203 -14.69 -14.14 11.65
CA ASP A 203 -16.10 -14.33 11.23
C ASP A 203 -16.50 -13.52 9.98
N HIS A 204 -15.51 -13.00 9.24
CA HIS A 204 -15.72 -12.22 8.04
C HIS A 204 -15.16 -12.93 6.82
N LEU A 205 -15.86 -12.74 5.71
CA LEU A 205 -15.35 -13.00 4.36
C LEU A 205 -14.09 -12.16 4.12
N CYS A 206 -13.28 -12.58 3.15
CA CYS A 206 -12.02 -11.92 2.85
C CYS A 206 -11.80 -11.82 1.34
N ASN A 207 -11.80 -10.59 0.83
CA ASN A 207 -11.39 -10.34 -0.55
C ASN A 207 -9.86 -10.30 -0.60
N VAL A 208 -9.26 -10.99 -1.56
CA VAL A 208 -7.82 -11.01 -1.75
C VAL A 208 -7.46 -10.91 -3.23
N LYS A 209 -6.41 -10.14 -3.51
CA LYS A 209 -5.81 -10.04 -4.85
C LYS A 209 -4.37 -10.52 -4.80
N TYR A 210 -4.03 -11.48 -5.64
CA TYR A 210 -2.71 -12.12 -5.63
C TYR A 210 -2.35 -12.71 -7.00
N GLN A 211 -1.07 -13.01 -7.19
CA GLN A 211 -0.55 -13.71 -8.36
C GLN A 211 0.32 -14.87 -7.91
N VAL A 212 0.24 -15.99 -8.62
CA VAL A 212 1.05 -17.18 -8.35
C VAL A 212 1.93 -17.48 -9.56
N THR A 213 3.20 -17.76 -9.29
CA THR A 213 4.17 -18.25 -10.26
C THR A 213 4.71 -19.61 -9.82
N LEU A 214 4.62 -20.61 -10.70
CA LEU A 214 5.09 -21.97 -10.45
C LEU A 214 6.23 -22.33 -11.42
N GLY A 215 7.37 -22.77 -10.88
CA GLY A 215 8.57 -23.12 -11.65
C GLY A 215 9.59 -21.99 -11.78
N GLU A 216 10.71 -22.26 -12.44
CA GLU A 216 11.82 -21.30 -12.62
C GLU A 216 12.03 -20.84 -14.07
N THR A 217 11.95 -21.75 -15.04
CA THR A 217 12.19 -21.48 -16.46
C THR A 217 10.96 -21.92 -17.24
N ASN A 218 10.38 -21.04 -18.07
CA ASN A 218 9.00 -21.15 -18.59
C ASN A 218 8.01 -21.48 -17.46
N SER A 219 7.98 -20.62 -16.44
CA SER A 219 7.06 -20.70 -15.32
C SER A 219 5.61 -20.62 -15.79
N PHE A 220 4.73 -21.26 -15.03
CA PHE A 220 3.31 -20.97 -15.13
C PHE A 220 3.01 -19.72 -14.29
N GLU A 221 2.25 -18.79 -14.85
CA GLU A 221 1.83 -17.55 -14.20
C GLU A 221 0.32 -17.40 -14.36
N THR A 222 -0.37 -17.08 -13.27
CA THR A 222 -1.85 -16.99 -13.25
C THR A 222 -2.38 -15.69 -13.84
N GLY A 223 -1.55 -14.64 -13.90
CA GLY A 223 -2.05 -13.26 -13.89
C GLY A 223 -2.62 -12.88 -12.53
N LEU A 224 -3.30 -11.73 -12.45
CA LEU A 224 -3.94 -11.25 -11.23
C LEU A 224 -5.22 -12.04 -10.95
N LEU A 225 -5.27 -12.72 -9.80
CA LEU A 225 -6.45 -13.40 -9.29
C LEU A 225 -7.15 -12.52 -8.25
N GLU A 226 -8.48 -12.49 -8.30
CA GLU A 226 -9.33 -11.85 -7.30
C GLU A 226 -10.29 -12.88 -6.72
N HIS A 227 -10.08 -13.29 -5.47
CA HIS A 227 -10.90 -14.31 -4.81
C HIS A 227 -11.57 -13.73 -3.55
N THR A 228 -12.78 -14.21 -3.28
CA THR A 228 -13.45 -14.04 -1.99
C THR A 228 -13.32 -15.35 -1.22
N LEU A 229 -12.66 -15.31 -0.06
CA LEU A 229 -12.57 -16.44 0.84
C LEU A 229 -13.73 -16.37 1.84
N ASP A 230 -14.25 -17.56 2.16
CA ASP A 230 -15.30 -17.71 3.17
C ASP A 230 -14.80 -17.40 4.60
N ALA A 231 -15.72 -17.42 5.57
CA ALA A 231 -15.37 -17.23 6.99
C ALA A 231 -14.45 -18.34 7.54
N ALA A 232 -14.43 -19.52 6.93
CA ALA A 232 -13.51 -20.60 7.27
C ALA A 232 -12.09 -20.39 6.66
N GLY A 233 -11.92 -19.38 5.82
CA GLY A 233 -10.65 -19.05 5.18
C GLY A 233 -10.34 -19.90 3.96
N ASN A 234 -11.35 -20.45 3.28
CA ASN A 234 -11.20 -21.21 2.05
C ASN A 234 -11.74 -20.42 0.86
N GLY A 235 -10.99 -20.42 -0.24
CA GLY A 235 -11.45 -19.90 -1.53
C GLY A 235 -11.55 -21.01 -2.57
N GLU A 236 -12.08 -20.72 -3.74
CA GLU A 236 -12.16 -21.72 -4.82
C GLU A 236 -10.76 -22.13 -5.31
N PRO A 237 -10.54 -23.43 -5.61
CA PRO A 237 -9.27 -23.89 -6.17
C PRO A 237 -9.08 -23.40 -7.60
N TYR A 238 -7.89 -22.92 -7.92
CA TYR A 238 -7.49 -22.54 -9.26
C TYR A 238 -6.82 -23.72 -9.98
N VAL A 239 -7.32 -24.08 -11.16
CA VAL A 239 -6.78 -25.17 -11.96
C VAL A 239 -5.71 -24.65 -12.92
N VAL A 240 -4.49 -25.17 -12.81
CA VAL A 240 -3.34 -24.78 -13.64
C VAL A 240 -3.45 -25.35 -15.06
N GLY A 241 -4.10 -26.51 -15.22
CA GLY A 241 -4.24 -27.18 -16.51
C GLY A 241 -2.96 -27.87 -17.01
N ILE A 242 -1.88 -27.86 -16.22
CA ILE A 242 -0.59 -28.48 -16.56
C ILE A 242 -0.24 -29.53 -15.48
N PRO A 243 0.26 -30.72 -15.86
CA PRO A 243 0.70 -31.73 -14.90
C PRO A 243 1.93 -31.30 -14.09
N LEU A 244 2.01 -31.78 -12.84
CA LEU A 244 3.08 -31.40 -11.91
C LEU A 244 4.48 -31.69 -12.47
N TYR A 245 4.67 -32.85 -13.11
CA TYR A 245 5.97 -33.26 -13.68
C TYR A 245 6.46 -32.30 -14.79
N ALA A 246 5.54 -31.66 -15.52
CA ALA A 246 5.87 -30.74 -16.59
C ALA A 246 6.33 -29.38 -16.03
N ILE A 247 5.66 -28.92 -14.97
CA ILE A 247 6.02 -27.68 -14.25
C ILE A 247 7.39 -27.85 -13.57
N THR A 248 7.64 -29.02 -13.00
CA THR A 248 8.86 -29.30 -12.20
C THR A 248 10.02 -29.79 -13.06
N ARG A 249 9.75 -30.18 -14.31
CA ARG A 249 10.71 -30.73 -15.27
C ARG A 249 11.52 -31.90 -14.69
N GLY A 250 10.86 -32.76 -13.92
CA GLY A 250 11.48 -33.92 -13.27
C GLY A 250 12.34 -33.61 -12.04
N ARG A 251 12.39 -32.35 -11.58
CA ARG A 251 13.06 -31.99 -10.32
C ARG A 251 12.23 -32.46 -9.11
N SER A 252 12.91 -32.71 -8.00
CA SER A 252 12.29 -33.07 -6.72
C SER A 252 11.80 -31.87 -5.91
N SER A 253 11.80 -30.68 -6.50
CA SER A 253 11.27 -29.46 -5.89
C SER A 253 10.58 -28.58 -6.93
N LEU A 254 9.57 -27.86 -6.46
CA LEU A 254 8.86 -26.84 -7.20
C LEU A 254 9.15 -25.49 -6.56
N ARG A 255 9.62 -24.52 -7.35
CA ARG A 255 9.65 -23.14 -6.90
C ARG A 255 8.26 -22.54 -7.00
N LEU A 256 7.84 -21.90 -5.92
CA LEU A 256 6.58 -21.21 -5.79
C LEU A 256 6.89 -19.76 -5.41
N ARG A 257 6.35 -18.83 -6.19
CA ARG A 257 6.29 -17.42 -5.83
C ARG A 257 4.84 -16.97 -5.74
N ILE A 258 4.51 -16.24 -4.67
CA ILE A 258 3.20 -15.63 -4.47
C ILE A 258 3.41 -14.13 -4.28
N GLU A 259 2.78 -13.31 -5.10
CA GLU A 259 2.74 -11.86 -4.92
C GLU A 259 1.36 -11.47 -4.40
N MET A 260 1.32 -10.78 -3.26
CA MET A 260 0.07 -10.35 -2.62
C MET A 260 -0.11 -8.86 -2.85
N PHE A 261 -1.24 -8.47 -3.44
CA PHE A 261 -1.52 -7.08 -3.83
C PHE A 261 -2.47 -6.38 -2.88
N SER A 262 -3.53 -7.05 -2.45
CA SER A 262 -4.49 -6.46 -1.51
C SER A 262 -5.27 -7.50 -0.75
N VAL A 263 -5.71 -7.14 0.45
CA VAL A 263 -6.66 -7.93 1.23
C VAL A 263 -7.59 -7.01 2.02
N ALA A 264 -8.87 -7.36 2.06
CA ALA A 264 -9.87 -6.64 2.84
C ALA A 264 -10.87 -7.61 3.48
N SER A 265 -11.24 -7.33 4.74
CA SER A 265 -12.32 -8.04 5.41
C SER A 265 -13.66 -7.54 4.89
N VAL A 266 -14.61 -8.45 4.68
CA VAL A 266 -15.93 -8.11 4.16
C VAL A 266 -16.99 -8.53 5.16
N SER A 267 -17.84 -7.57 5.53
CA SER A 267 -19.08 -7.84 6.25
C SER A 267 -20.19 -8.06 5.24
N GLU A 268 -20.68 -9.30 5.18
CA GLU A 268 -21.82 -9.68 4.36
C GLU A 268 -23.12 -9.53 5.17
N LEU A 269 -24.08 -8.82 4.58
CA LEU A 269 -25.29 -8.40 5.27
C LEU A 269 -26.50 -8.61 4.38
N THR A 270 -27.58 -9.08 4.97
CA THR A 270 -28.87 -9.20 4.31
C THR A 270 -29.84 -8.18 4.91
N ILE A 271 -30.43 -7.32 4.08
CA ILE A 271 -31.24 -6.17 4.53
C ILE A 271 -32.60 -6.10 3.82
N HIS A 272 -33.66 -5.77 4.57
CA HIS A 272 -35.02 -5.61 4.05
C HIS A 272 -35.24 -4.19 3.53
N VAL A 273 -34.73 -3.87 2.35
CA VAL A 273 -34.64 -2.47 1.85
C VAL A 273 -35.98 -1.78 1.59
N LEU A 274 -37.03 -2.55 1.31
CA LEU A 274 -38.38 -2.01 1.07
C LEU A 274 -39.22 -1.89 2.36
N SER A 275 -38.74 -2.44 3.48
CA SER A 275 -39.48 -2.46 4.75
C SER A 275 -38.97 -1.41 5.71
N ARG A 276 -39.73 -0.30 5.88
CA ARG A 276 -39.32 0.82 6.76
C ARG A 276 -39.03 0.44 8.21
N SER A 277 -39.58 -0.66 8.73
CA SER A 277 -39.32 -1.11 10.10
C SER A 277 -38.15 -2.09 10.22
N ARG A 278 -37.65 -2.62 9.11
CA ARG A 278 -36.58 -3.64 9.05
C ARG A 278 -35.45 -3.26 8.09
N ASN A 279 -35.38 -2.02 7.66
CA ASN A 279 -34.40 -1.47 6.73
C ASN A 279 -33.03 -1.22 7.38
N ARG A 280 -32.75 -1.85 8.53
CA ARG A 280 -31.58 -1.60 9.39
C ARG A 280 -30.94 -2.92 9.79
N VAL A 281 -29.62 -3.00 9.72
CA VAL A 281 -28.84 -4.20 10.08
C VAL A 281 -27.55 -3.81 10.79
N HIS A 282 -27.24 -4.52 11.88
CA HIS A 282 -25.98 -4.36 12.59
C HIS A 282 -24.87 -5.18 11.92
N LEU A 283 -23.66 -4.63 11.95
CA LEU A 283 -22.47 -5.26 11.40
C LEU A 283 -21.27 -4.88 12.27
N TYR A 284 -20.21 -5.66 12.16
CA TYR A 284 -18.93 -5.36 12.80
C TYR A 284 -17.86 -5.10 11.75
N ASP A 285 -16.86 -4.31 12.09
CA ASP A 285 -15.65 -4.20 11.29
C ASP A 285 -14.58 -5.20 11.74
N ARG A 286 -13.41 -5.15 11.07
CA ARG A 286 -12.27 -6.01 11.37
C ARG A 286 -11.81 -5.91 12.84
N ASP A 287 -11.96 -4.74 13.46
CA ASP A 287 -11.54 -4.46 14.83
C ASP A 287 -12.65 -4.79 15.85
N LYS A 288 -13.70 -5.52 15.40
CA LYS A 288 -14.90 -5.90 16.16
C LYS A 288 -15.67 -4.71 16.71
N GLN A 289 -15.57 -3.56 16.07
CA GLN A 289 -16.36 -2.40 16.46
C GLN A 289 -17.72 -2.45 15.77
N ALA A 290 -18.76 -2.05 16.48
CA ALA A 290 -20.13 -2.12 16.02
C ALA A 290 -20.50 -0.95 15.09
N TRP A 291 -21.28 -1.27 14.07
CA TRP A 291 -21.86 -0.35 13.11
C TRP A 291 -23.34 -0.68 12.89
N LEU A 292 -24.04 0.25 12.24
CA LEU A 292 -25.41 0.07 11.78
C LEU A 292 -25.52 0.56 10.34
N LEU A 293 -26.01 -0.29 9.45
CA LEU A 293 -26.34 0.06 8.07
C LEU A 293 -27.86 0.22 7.95
N GLU A 294 -28.29 1.37 7.46
CA GLU A 294 -29.68 1.66 7.13
C GLU A 294 -29.84 1.86 5.63
N SER A 295 -30.87 1.29 5.02
CA SER A 295 -31.22 1.56 3.62
C SER A 295 -32.21 2.73 3.50
N ASP A 296 -32.00 3.56 2.49
CA ASP A 296 -32.82 4.71 2.14
C ASP A 296 -33.31 4.58 0.69
N THR A 297 -34.63 4.45 0.56
CA THR A 297 -35.35 4.30 -0.72
C THR A 297 -36.22 5.52 -1.04
N SER A 298 -36.04 6.64 -0.33
CA SER A 298 -36.83 7.86 -0.53
C SER A 298 -36.48 8.64 -1.80
N GLY A 299 -35.28 8.42 -2.35
CA GLY A 299 -34.78 9.08 -3.55
C GLY A 299 -35.06 8.33 -4.86
N LYS A 300 -34.42 8.76 -5.95
CA LYS A 300 -34.48 8.09 -7.27
C LYS A 300 -33.64 6.81 -7.33
N HIS A 301 -32.56 6.77 -6.56
CA HIS A 301 -31.62 5.65 -6.50
C HIS A 301 -31.54 5.15 -5.07
N LEU A 302 -31.22 3.87 -4.92
CA LEU A 302 -30.95 3.26 -3.63
C LEU A 302 -29.75 3.94 -2.98
N ALA A 303 -29.91 4.29 -1.71
CA ALA A 303 -28.82 4.78 -0.88
C ALA A 303 -28.80 4.00 0.44
N PHE A 304 -27.68 4.13 1.13
CA PHE A 304 -27.50 3.62 2.47
C PHE A 304 -26.96 4.72 3.36
N ARG A 305 -27.24 4.61 4.66
CA ARG A 305 -26.59 5.40 5.68
C ARG A 305 -25.86 4.46 6.63
N LEU A 306 -24.55 4.62 6.73
CA LEU A 306 -23.71 3.83 7.63
C LEU A 306 -23.39 4.66 8.87
N TYR A 307 -23.69 4.10 10.04
CA TYR A 307 -23.47 4.71 11.35
C TYR A 307 -22.40 3.94 12.11
N TYR A 308 -21.47 4.66 12.71
CA TYR A 308 -20.54 4.07 13.67
C TYR A 308 -21.15 4.06 15.07
N THR A 309 -21.70 2.92 15.50
CA THR A 309 -22.46 2.85 16.78
C THR A 309 -21.56 2.88 18.01
N ASP A 310 -20.30 2.45 17.87
CA ASP A 310 -19.29 2.51 18.94
C ASP A 310 -18.51 3.84 18.95
N ILE A 311 -19.06 4.92 18.37
CA ILE A 311 -18.41 6.24 18.35
C ILE A 311 -18.05 6.76 19.75
N SER A 312 -18.86 6.43 20.76
CA SER A 312 -18.59 6.78 22.15
C SER A 312 -17.40 6.01 22.76
N HIS A 313 -16.95 4.92 22.14
CA HIS A 313 -15.78 4.14 22.54
C HIS A 313 -14.46 4.66 21.93
N VAL A 314 -14.52 5.65 21.03
CA VAL A 314 -13.29 6.27 20.50
C VAL A 314 -12.51 6.89 21.67
N PRO A 315 -11.22 6.55 21.87
CA PRO A 315 -10.45 7.07 22.99
C PRO A 315 -10.34 8.60 22.98
N ARG A 316 -10.50 9.23 24.15
CA ARG A 316 -10.29 10.68 24.33
C ARG A 316 -8.92 11.11 23.80
N LYS A 317 -8.88 12.21 23.05
CA LYS A 317 -7.69 12.77 22.37
C LYS A 317 -7.21 12.01 21.13
N PHE A 318 -7.96 11.02 20.68
CA PHE A 318 -7.68 10.31 19.45
C PHE A 318 -8.80 10.53 18.44
N THR A 319 -8.45 10.32 17.18
CA THR A 319 -9.39 10.23 16.06
C THR A 319 -9.19 8.89 15.39
N ARG A 320 -10.29 8.16 15.16
CA ARG A 320 -10.29 6.94 14.37
C ARG A 320 -10.57 7.28 12.91
N TYR A 321 -9.63 6.97 12.04
CA TYR A 321 -9.82 6.97 10.60
C TYR A 321 -10.35 5.60 10.18
N VAL A 322 -11.37 5.57 9.33
CA VAL A 322 -11.89 4.33 8.72
C VAL A 322 -12.10 4.55 7.23
N ASN A 323 -11.70 3.58 6.41
CA ASN A 323 -11.83 3.55 4.95
C ASN A 323 -12.48 2.25 4.49
N PHE A 324 -13.48 2.32 3.62
CA PHE A 324 -14.26 1.16 3.19
C PHE A 324 -14.94 1.36 1.83
N ASN A 325 -15.38 0.25 1.23
CA ASN A 325 -16.29 0.23 0.08
C ASN A 325 -17.63 -0.40 0.48
N LEU A 326 -18.68 -0.08 -0.29
CA LEU A 326 -19.98 -0.76 -0.21
C LEU A 326 -20.35 -1.27 -1.60
N SER A 327 -20.81 -2.52 -1.68
CA SER A 327 -21.32 -3.11 -2.91
C SER A 327 -22.65 -3.82 -2.65
N VAL A 328 -23.54 -3.78 -3.63
CA VAL A 328 -24.79 -4.54 -3.66
C VAL A 328 -24.60 -5.73 -4.57
N LEU A 329 -24.95 -6.92 -4.09
CA LEU A 329 -24.78 -8.15 -4.84
C LEU A 329 -26.09 -8.52 -5.55
N PRO A 330 -26.03 -8.90 -6.84
CA PRO A 330 -27.17 -9.49 -7.52
C PRO A 330 -27.45 -10.89 -6.96
N ILE A 331 -28.69 -11.36 -7.16
CA ILE A 331 -29.11 -12.72 -6.80
C ILE A 331 -28.36 -13.75 -7.64
N ASN A 332 -28.16 -13.44 -8.93
CA ASN A 332 -27.37 -14.28 -9.82
C ASN A 332 -25.87 -14.00 -9.58
N PRO A 333 -25.09 -14.95 -9.04
CA PRO A 333 -23.67 -14.77 -8.75
C PRO A 333 -22.81 -14.52 -10.01
N ASP A 334 -23.30 -14.88 -11.20
CA ASP A 334 -22.60 -14.62 -12.46
C ASP A 334 -22.61 -13.13 -12.85
N LYS A 335 -23.49 -12.33 -12.23
CA LYS A 335 -23.56 -10.89 -12.46
C LYS A 335 -22.61 -10.15 -11.52
N PRO A 336 -21.93 -9.10 -12.01
CA PRO A 336 -21.01 -8.34 -11.19
C PRO A 336 -21.74 -7.58 -10.08
N ALA A 337 -21.11 -7.50 -8.91
CA ALA A 337 -21.58 -6.66 -7.82
C ALA A 337 -21.58 -5.17 -8.23
N VAL A 338 -22.61 -4.45 -7.81
CA VAL A 338 -22.75 -3.02 -8.07
C VAL A 338 -22.11 -2.24 -6.94
N ARG A 339 -20.97 -1.60 -7.22
CA ARG A 339 -20.27 -0.75 -6.26
C ARG A 339 -21.03 0.56 -6.06
N ALA A 340 -21.05 1.06 -4.82
CA ALA A 340 -21.54 2.39 -4.53
C ALA A 340 -20.71 3.46 -5.26
N VAL A 341 -21.36 4.58 -5.58
CA VAL A 341 -20.80 5.69 -6.34
C VAL A 341 -19.90 6.54 -5.42
N ASP A 342 -18.83 7.10 -5.97
CA ASP A 342 -17.86 7.96 -5.26
C ASP A 342 -17.01 7.25 -4.18
N GLY A 343 -17.06 5.91 -4.12
CA GLY A 343 -16.16 5.12 -3.30
C GLY A 343 -14.71 5.11 -3.82
N PRO A 344 -13.71 4.73 -2.98
CA PRO A 344 -13.86 4.32 -1.60
C PRO A 344 -14.21 5.48 -0.65
N PHE A 345 -14.97 5.17 0.40
CA PHE A 345 -15.41 6.14 1.39
C PHE A 345 -14.49 6.11 2.60
N TYR A 346 -14.24 7.29 3.17
CA TYR A 346 -13.50 7.39 4.41
C TYR A 346 -14.07 8.47 5.34
N ARG A 347 -13.92 8.27 6.64
CA ARG A 347 -14.34 9.24 7.65
C ARG A 347 -13.43 9.19 8.88
N TYR A 348 -13.34 10.35 9.54
CA TYR A 348 -12.68 10.54 10.82
C TYR A 348 -13.74 10.60 11.92
N TYR A 349 -13.58 9.78 12.94
CA TYR A 349 -14.47 9.71 14.09
C TYR A 349 -13.72 10.10 15.35
N VAL A 350 -14.33 10.99 16.13
CA VAL A 350 -13.90 11.36 17.48
C VAL A 350 -14.94 10.87 18.48
N GLN A 351 -14.65 10.95 19.77
CA GLN A 351 -15.61 10.55 20.78
C GLN A 351 -16.81 11.51 20.79
N GLU A 352 -17.97 11.00 20.40
CA GLU A 352 -19.26 11.70 20.40
C GLU A 352 -20.34 10.77 20.97
N ASP A 353 -21.51 11.32 21.29
CA ASP A 353 -22.62 10.54 21.83
C ASP A 353 -23.32 9.71 20.75
N LEU A 354 -23.46 10.28 19.55
CA LEU A 354 -24.15 9.68 18.40
C LEU A 354 -23.48 10.11 17.10
N ASP A 355 -23.42 9.19 16.14
CA ASP A 355 -23.02 9.49 14.76
C ASP A 355 -24.25 9.89 13.92
N ASP A 356 -24.14 10.97 13.14
CA ASP A 356 -25.16 11.39 12.18
C ASP A 356 -25.30 10.44 10.97
N GLY A 357 -24.30 9.57 10.79
CA GLY A 357 -24.24 8.57 9.73
C GLY A 357 -23.82 9.15 8.37
N MET A 358 -23.08 8.34 7.61
CA MET A 358 -22.58 8.72 6.29
C MET A 358 -23.50 8.20 5.19
N LEU A 359 -23.97 9.10 4.32
CA LEU A 359 -24.78 8.75 3.16
C LEU A 359 -23.90 8.16 2.05
N ILE A 360 -24.29 6.99 1.56
CA ILE A 360 -23.63 6.21 0.50
C ILE A 360 -24.66 6.00 -0.60
N ARG A 361 -24.35 6.43 -1.82
CA ARG A 361 -25.29 6.34 -2.95
C ARG A 361 -24.90 5.19 -3.87
N THR A 362 -25.89 4.53 -4.47
CA THR A 362 -25.68 3.62 -5.60
C THR A 362 -26.30 4.21 -6.86
N ASN A 363 -26.04 3.57 -8.01
CA ASN A 363 -26.71 3.85 -9.27
C ASN A 363 -27.91 2.91 -9.53
N ILE A 364 -28.27 2.04 -8.57
CA ILE A 364 -29.43 1.16 -8.68
C ILE A 364 -30.68 2.02 -8.52
N ARG A 365 -31.55 2.01 -9.53
CA ARG A 365 -32.76 2.82 -9.47
C ARG A 365 -33.82 2.13 -8.61
N ILE A 366 -34.64 2.92 -7.91
CA ILE A 366 -35.70 2.35 -7.04
C ILE A 366 -36.78 1.64 -7.85
N ASP A 367 -37.08 2.09 -9.07
CA ASP A 367 -38.04 1.44 -9.97
C ASP A 367 -37.55 0.08 -10.49
N GLU A 368 -36.25 -0.04 -10.78
CA GLU A 368 -35.61 -1.33 -11.08
C GLU A 368 -35.66 -2.28 -9.86
N LEU A 369 -35.35 -1.75 -8.68
CA LEU A 369 -35.32 -2.52 -7.44
C LEU A 369 -36.70 -3.07 -7.06
N GLN A 370 -37.77 -2.30 -7.27
CA GLN A 370 -39.16 -2.68 -6.98
C GLN A 370 -39.83 -3.46 -8.11
N GLY A 371 -39.16 -3.59 -9.26
CA GLY A 371 -39.69 -4.32 -10.41
C GLY A 371 -39.88 -5.81 -10.12
N ALA A 372 -40.83 -6.43 -10.81
CA ALA A 372 -41.09 -7.88 -10.68
C ALA A 372 -39.88 -8.74 -11.12
N GLU A 373 -38.99 -8.19 -11.95
CA GLU A 373 -37.75 -8.82 -12.43
C GLU A 373 -36.52 -8.24 -11.72
N SER A 374 -36.67 -7.75 -10.48
CA SER A 374 -35.55 -7.21 -9.70
C SER A 374 -34.42 -8.24 -9.59
N GLU A 375 -33.23 -7.85 -10.05
CA GLU A 375 -32.06 -8.74 -10.06
C GLU A 375 -31.36 -8.82 -8.70
N TYR A 376 -31.82 -8.05 -7.71
CA TYR A 376 -31.14 -7.85 -6.44
C TYR A 376 -31.94 -8.31 -5.22
N LEU A 377 -33.27 -8.40 -5.32
CA LEU A 377 -34.15 -8.76 -4.21
C LEU A 377 -34.55 -10.23 -4.25
N THR A 378 -34.29 -10.95 -3.15
CA THR A 378 -34.76 -12.34 -3.04
C THR A 378 -36.27 -12.44 -3.21
N GLN A 379 -36.74 -13.43 -3.97
CA GLN A 379 -38.16 -13.57 -4.31
C GLN A 379 -39.05 -13.75 -3.08
N ASP A 380 -38.59 -14.53 -2.09
CA ASP A 380 -39.39 -14.91 -0.93
C ASP A 380 -39.56 -13.78 0.08
N ASP A 381 -38.48 -13.06 0.40
CA ASP A 381 -38.43 -12.14 1.54
C ASP A 381 -38.03 -10.71 1.15
N GLN A 382 -37.82 -10.42 -0.14
CA GLN A 382 -37.44 -9.10 -0.65
C GLN A 382 -36.19 -8.54 0.03
N ARG A 383 -35.22 -9.43 0.28
CA ARG A 383 -33.96 -9.07 0.95
C ARG A 383 -32.89 -8.77 -0.08
N LEU A 384 -32.05 -7.79 0.26
CA LEU A 384 -30.89 -7.40 -0.52
C LEU A 384 -29.61 -7.90 0.16
N LEU A 385 -28.68 -8.43 -0.63
CA LEU A 385 -27.34 -8.78 -0.16
C LEU A 385 -26.38 -7.60 -0.37
N VAL A 386 -25.70 -7.21 0.70
CA VAL A 386 -24.78 -6.06 0.72
C VAL A 386 -23.46 -6.48 1.32
N HIS A 387 -22.36 -6.09 0.68
CA HIS A 387 -21.00 -6.24 1.18
C HIS A 387 -20.44 -4.89 1.60
N VAL A 388 -19.93 -4.82 2.83
CA VAL A 388 -19.10 -3.71 3.31
C VAL A 388 -17.67 -4.21 3.41
N GLU A 389 -16.80 -3.70 2.54
CA GLU A 389 -15.39 -4.08 2.43
C GLU A 389 -14.54 -3.08 3.23
N TRP A 390 -13.95 -3.53 4.34
CA TRP A 390 -13.11 -2.71 5.23
C TRP A 390 -11.67 -2.67 4.74
N ILE A 391 -11.26 -1.51 4.23
CA ILE A 391 -9.96 -1.33 3.57
C ILE A 391 -8.87 -1.00 4.60
N ASP A 392 -9.11 0.00 5.44
CA ASP A 392 -8.12 0.48 6.41
C ASP A 392 -8.78 1.15 7.63
N SER A 393 -8.11 1.05 8.78
CA SER A 393 -8.55 1.61 10.06
C SER A 393 -7.33 2.01 10.86
N GLN A 394 -7.28 3.27 11.31
CA GLN A 394 -6.14 3.82 12.03
C GLN A 394 -6.56 4.71 13.19
N LEU A 395 -5.77 4.72 14.27
CA LEU A 395 -6.00 5.58 15.42
C LEU A 395 -4.91 6.66 15.50
N LEU A 396 -5.33 7.92 15.32
CA LEU A 396 -4.46 9.09 15.26
C LEU A 396 -4.50 9.87 16.57
N VAL A 397 -3.36 10.36 17.04
CA VAL A 397 -3.27 11.18 18.28
C VAL A 397 -3.54 12.66 18.00
N SER A 398 -4.71 12.95 17.44
CA SER A 398 -5.18 14.31 17.20
C SER A 398 -6.69 14.33 17.12
N PRO A 399 -7.42 14.85 18.12
CA PRO A 399 -8.89 14.85 18.12
C PRO A 399 -9.49 15.92 17.19
N THR A 400 -8.67 16.75 16.55
CA THR A 400 -9.13 17.83 15.66
C THR A 400 -8.81 17.56 14.19
N TYR A 401 -8.31 16.35 13.87
CA TYR A 401 -7.94 15.99 12.51
C TYR A 401 -9.16 15.57 11.71
N HIS A 402 -9.36 16.15 10.53
CA HIS A 402 -10.51 15.87 9.67
C HIS A 402 -10.15 15.91 8.17
N SER A 403 -11.10 15.57 7.30
CA SER A 403 -10.88 15.44 5.85
C SER A 403 -10.34 16.70 5.15
N LEU A 404 -10.67 17.91 5.62
CA LEU A 404 -10.12 19.15 5.04
C LEU A 404 -8.61 19.28 5.29
N ASP A 405 -8.10 18.68 6.36
CA ASP A 405 -6.66 18.65 6.60
C ASP A 405 -5.96 17.82 5.53
N ASP A 406 -6.53 16.67 5.13
CA ASP A 406 -5.95 15.84 4.07
C ASP A 406 -5.83 16.62 2.77
N VAL A 407 -6.87 17.36 2.36
CA VAL A 407 -6.86 18.19 1.15
C VAL A 407 -5.72 19.19 1.20
N ALA A 408 -5.58 19.92 2.32
CA ALA A 408 -4.49 20.87 2.50
C ALA A 408 -3.11 20.20 2.44
N ARG A 409 -2.97 18.97 2.97
CA ARG A 409 -1.70 18.22 2.94
C ARG A 409 -1.37 17.66 1.58
N VAL A 410 -2.35 17.13 0.86
CA VAL A 410 -2.18 16.66 -0.52
C VAL A 410 -1.73 17.82 -1.40
N HIS A 411 -2.41 18.97 -1.33
CA HIS A 411 -2.02 20.16 -2.07
C HIS A 411 -0.62 20.64 -1.69
N LYS A 412 -0.29 20.71 -0.39
CA LYS A 412 1.05 21.06 0.06
C LYS A 412 2.11 20.12 -0.54
N HIS A 413 1.84 18.82 -0.53
CA HIS A 413 2.76 17.82 -1.07
C HIS A 413 2.94 17.98 -2.59
N GLN A 414 1.85 18.16 -3.34
CA GLN A 414 1.86 18.40 -4.78
C GLN A 414 2.65 19.68 -5.12
N MET A 415 2.35 20.80 -4.46
CA MET A 415 3.07 22.06 -4.63
C MET A 415 4.56 21.91 -4.32
N MET A 416 4.92 21.21 -3.24
CA MET A 416 6.32 20.98 -2.90
C MET A 416 7.06 20.19 -3.99
N ARG A 417 6.42 19.17 -4.56
CA ARG A 417 6.98 18.40 -5.68
C ARG A 417 7.17 19.26 -6.93
N GLU A 418 6.19 20.09 -7.26
CA GLU A 418 6.27 21.02 -8.40
C GLU A 418 7.39 22.04 -8.21
N ILE A 419 7.50 22.66 -7.03
CA ILE A 419 8.57 23.62 -6.72
C ILE A 419 9.94 22.96 -6.85
N LEU A 420 10.12 21.75 -6.31
CA LEU A 420 11.39 21.02 -6.43
C LEU A 420 11.71 20.66 -7.89
N ALA A 421 10.71 20.27 -8.68
CA ALA A 421 10.88 20.00 -10.10
C ALA A 421 11.31 21.25 -10.87
N LEU A 422 10.66 22.39 -10.61
CA LEU A 422 11.00 23.69 -11.21
C LEU A 422 12.40 24.16 -10.81
N GLN A 423 12.82 23.94 -9.56
CA GLN A 423 14.18 24.26 -9.12
C GLN A 423 15.22 23.39 -9.84
N ALA A 424 14.95 22.10 -10.01
CA ALA A 424 15.84 21.19 -10.74
C ALA A 424 15.94 21.56 -12.23
N GLU A 425 14.82 21.94 -12.85
CA GLU A 425 14.78 22.43 -14.23
C GLU A 425 15.56 23.74 -14.40
N ASN A 426 15.32 24.72 -13.53
CA ASN A 426 16.07 25.98 -13.54
C ASN A 426 17.59 25.75 -13.41
N TYR A 427 18.01 24.88 -12.48
CA TYR A 427 19.42 24.53 -12.34
C TYR A 427 19.99 23.86 -13.59
N ALA A 428 19.22 22.98 -14.24
CA ALA A 428 19.64 22.35 -15.49
C ALA A 428 19.78 23.38 -16.63
N LEU A 429 18.86 24.34 -16.72
CA LEU A 429 18.90 25.43 -17.69
C LEU A 429 20.08 26.37 -17.45
N GLU A 430 20.36 26.75 -16.20
CA GLU A 430 21.54 27.55 -15.83
C GLU A 430 22.84 26.85 -16.25
N LYS A 431 22.94 25.54 -16.00
CA LYS A 431 24.09 24.73 -16.42
C LYS A 431 24.23 24.69 -17.94
N GLN A 432 23.12 24.58 -18.68
CA GLN A 432 23.13 24.63 -20.15
C GLN A 432 23.55 26.01 -20.65
N LEU A 433 22.99 27.10 -20.12
CA LEU A 433 23.36 28.48 -20.47
C LEU A 433 24.85 28.74 -20.24
N TYR A 434 25.38 28.29 -19.10
CA TYR A 434 26.81 28.41 -18.79
C TYR A 434 27.67 27.65 -19.80
N SER A 435 27.25 26.44 -20.20
CA SER A 435 27.91 25.65 -21.25
C SER A 435 27.90 26.36 -22.61
N TYR A 436 26.76 26.93 -23.01
CA TYR A 436 26.62 27.71 -24.24
C TYR A 436 27.50 28.95 -24.23
N GLN A 437 27.50 29.73 -23.14
CA GLN A 437 28.37 30.91 -22.99
C GLN A 437 29.85 30.54 -23.10
N LYS A 438 30.27 29.43 -22.47
CA LYS A 438 31.64 28.92 -22.57
C LYS A 438 32.00 28.48 -24.00
N SER A 439 31.06 27.89 -24.73
CA SER A 439 31.23 27.54 -26.14
C SER A 439 31.39 28.78 -27.02
N ILE A 440 30.53 29.78 -26.86
CA ILE A 440 30.59 31.06 -27.60
C ILE A 440 31.91 31.79 -27.32
N ALA A 441 32.35 31.83 -26.06
CA ALA A 441 33.61 32.45 -25.68
C ALA A 441 34.82 31.74 -26.34
N LYS A 442 34.83 30.40 -26.40
CA LYS A 442 35.88 29.62 -27.08
C LYS A 442 35.88 29.86 -28.60
N THR A 443 34.70 29.95 -29.22
CA THR A 443 34.57 30.23 -30.66
C THR A 443 35.01 31.66 -30.98
N SER A 444 34.66 32.63 -30.13
CA SER A 444 35.07 34.03 -30.27
C SER A 444 36.58 34.21 -30.06
N ALA A 445 37.20 33.44 -29.16
CA ALA A 445 38.65 33.43 -28.96
C ALA A 445 39.41 32.87 -30.17
N ARG A 446 38.86 31.84 -30.86
CA ARG A 446 39.43 31.31 -32.12
C ARG A 446 39.25 32.25 -33.30
N GLY A 447 38.19 33.07 -33.32
CA GLY A 447 37.98 34.07 -34.37
C GLY A 447 38.99 35.24 -34.35
N ARG A 448 39.49 35.61 -33.17
CA ARG A 448 40.49 36.69 -33.00
C ARG A 448 41.91 36.29 -33.39
N SER A 449 42.25 35.01 -33.43
CA SER A 449 43.59 34.55 -33.82
C SER A 449 43.80 34.46 -35.34
N VAL A 450 42.75 34.61 -36.16
CA VAL A 450 42.84 34.48 -37.63
C VAL A 450 43.00 35.84 -38.33
N SER A 451 42.80 36.96 -37.63
CA SER A 451 42.89 38.32 -38.19
C SER A 451 44.26 39.00 -38.04
N ALA A 452 45.32 38.27 -37.65
CA ALA A 452 46.64 38.85 -37.39
C ALA A 452 47.79 38.34 -38.29
N ASP A 453 47.57 37.41 -39.22
CA ASP A 453 48.61 36.93 -40.14
C ASP A 453 48.20 37.12 -41.60
N GLY A 454 48.46 38.32 -42.10
CA GLY A 454 48.07 38.76 -43.43
C GLY A 454 49.12 39.61 -44.16
N GLU A 455 50.43 39.38 -43.95
CA GLU A 455 51.46 39.87 -44.87
C GLU A 455 52.43 38.74 -45.23
N ARG A 456 52.28 38.23 -46.46
CA ARG A 456 53.17 37.24 -47.09
C ARG A 456 54.38 37.94 -47.71
N GLN A 457 55.59 37.56 -47.33
CA GLN A 457 56.78 37.66 -48.20
C GLN A 457 56.94 36.37 -49.03
N PRO A 458 57.36 36.44 -50.30
CA PRO A 458 57.45 35.28 -51.19
C PRO A 458 58.74 34.46 -50.97
N PRO A 459 58.78 33.16 -51.36
CA PRO A 459 59.88 32.26 -51.06
C PRO A 459 61.02 32.32 -52.10
N LEU A 460 62.25 32.15 -51.64
CA LEU A 460 63.45 31.95 -52.47
C LEU A 460 63.66 30.45 -52.81
N PRO A 461 64.23 30.13 -53.99
CA PRO A 461 64.23 28.78 -54.53
C PRO A 461 65.38 27.90 -54.01
N ARG A 462 65.09 26.59 -53.94
CA ARG A 462 65.99 25.48 -53.60
C ARG A 462 67.16 25.37 -54.57
N ASN A 463 68.35 25.07 -54.04
CA ASN A 463 69.36 24.31 -54.80
C ASN A 463 69.87 23.08 -54.03
N MET A 464 69.88 21.98 -54.79
CA MET A 464 70.44 20.65 -54.56
C MET A 464 71.99 20.75 -54.48
N ARG A 465 72.70 20.11 -53.54
CA ARG A 465 73.01 18.67 -53.32
C ARG A 465 74.39 18.30 -53.89
N ARG A 466 75.11 17.47 -53.11
CA ARG A 466 76.35 16.69 -53.36
C ARG A 466 77.64 17.47 -53.07
N SER A 467 78.65 16.90 -52.40
CA SER A 467 79.04 15.48 -52.21
C SER A 467 79.16 15.05 -50.76
#